data_AF-A0A1H9UIM2-F1
#
_entry.id   AF-A0A1H9UIM2-F1
#
_cell.length_a   1.000
_cell.length_b   1.000
_cell.length_c   1.000
_cell.angle_alpha   90.00
_cell.angle_beta   90.00
_cell.angle_gamma   90.00
#
_symmetry.space_group_name_H-M   'P 1'
#
loop_
_entity.id
_entity.type
_entity.pdbx_description
1 polymer ?
#
loop_
_entity_poly.entity_id
_entity_poly.type
_entity_poly.pdbx_seq_one_letter_code
_entity_poly.pdbx_strand_id
1 'polypeptide(L)'
;MRLLPAQVKDRQGWAEDIQVAFQAQGISPSKSNLCAVLAVAEQESTFNADPQVPNLGRIAREEIDRRAARLHVPRLLVDGALSTPSANGKTYQQRLLAVRSEKQLSALYDEVIGGLPLGRSLLGGLNPVRTGGPMQVSVDFAEQHAKGYPYDHPGSIRQEVFSRRGGMYFGITHLLGYPTHYQRQLYRFADFNAGWYASRNAAFQAALSRASGVPLALDGDLIAPGAIMPGTTEQAARKLGAKLGLRNPQIRAQLEKENDLALEETELYRKVFALAEAKAGKPLPRAVLPGIELKSPKITRKLTTAWFAGRVDERYQRCMKR
;
A
#
# COMPACT_ATOMS: atom_id res chain seq x y z
N MET A 1 23.96 -4.36 -12.43
CA MET A 1 22.89 -3.40 -12.77
C MET A 1 23.44 -1.96 -12.80
N ARG A 2 23.64 -1.35 -13.99
CA ARG A 2 24.28 -0.02 -14.14
C ARG A 2 23.43 1.17 -13.66
N LEU A 3 22.11 0.99 -13.54
CA LEU A 3 21.14 2.05 -13.24
C LEU A 3 21.09 2.46 -11.75
N LEU A 4 21.58 1.61 -10.83
CA LEU A 4 21.63 1.91 -9.40
C LEU A 4 22.44 3.19 -9.12
N PRO A 5 21.94 4.13 -8.30
CA PRO A 5 22.72 5.29 -7.90
C PRO A 5 24.07 4.91 -7.28
N ALA A 6 25.11 5.69 -7.57
CA ALA A 6 26.49 5.36 -7.17
C ALA A 6 26.70 5.36 -5.66
N GLN A 7 25.94 6.18 -4.93
CA GLN A 7 26.01 6.36 -3.48
C GLN A 7 25.35 5.23 -2.67
N VAL A 8 24.63 4.31 -3.33
CA VAL A 8 23.98 3.20 -2.64
C VAL A 8 25.05 2.24 -2.12
N LYS A 9 24.99 1.88 -0.84
CA LYS A 9 25.85 0.85 -0.25
C LYS A 9 25.39 -0.54 -0.70
N ASP A 10 26.34 -1.45 -0.89
CA ASP A 10 26.08 -2.83 -1.36
C ASP A 10 25.23 -2.90 -2.64
N ARG A 11 25.66 -2.17 -3.68
CA ARG A 11 24.96 -2.14 -4.98
C ARG A 11 24.79 -3.52 -5.61
N GLN A 12 25.72 -4.43 -5.34
CA GLN A 12 25.65 -5.80 -5.82
C GLN A 12 24.48 -6.53 -5.17
N GLY A 13 24.37 -6.51 -3.84
CA GLY A 13 23.26 -7.15 -3.14
C GLY A 13 21.88 -6.58 -3.53
N TRP A 14 21.77 -5.26 -3.73
CA TRP A 14 20.52 -4.68 -4.27
C TRP A 14 20.20 -5.17 -5.69
N ALA A 15 21.21 -5.28 -6.55
CA ALA A 15 21.01 -5.76 -7.91
C ALA A 15 20.59 -7.23 -7.93
N GLU A 16 21.20 -8.07 -7.10
CA GLU A 16 20.87 -9.49 -6.96
C GLU A 16 19.43 -9.68 -6.47
N ASP A 17 19.03 -9.01 -5.38
CA ASP A 17 17.67 -9.10 -4.84
C ASP A 17 16.61 -8.66 -5.86
N ILE A 18 16.89 -7.61 -6.65
CA ILE A 18 16.00 -7.15 -7.72
C ILE A 18 15.94 -8.19 -8.86
N GLN A 19 17.08 -8.74 -9.27
CA GLN A 19 17.13 -9.74 -10.34
C GLN A 19 16.37 -11.01 -9.97
N VAL A 20 16.56 -11.52 -8.76
CA VAL A 20 15.83 -12.69 -8.25
C VAL A 20 14.34 -12.42 -8.21
N ALA A 21 13.90 -11.25 -7.73
CA ALA A 21 12.49 -10.88 -7.72
C ALA A 21 11.89 -10.83 -9.13
N PHE A 22 12.60 -10.24 -10.10
CA PHE A 22 12.15 -10.20 -11.50
C PHE A 22 12.04 -11.60 -12.10
N GLN A 23 13.05 -12.45 -11.86
CA GLN A 23 13.08 -13.81 -12.37
C GLN A 23 11.96 -14.66 -11.78
N ALA A 24 11.80 -14.65 -10.46
CA ALA A 24 10.78 -15.43 -9.77
C ALA A 24 9.35 -15.03 -10.17
N GLN A 25 9.14 -13.75 -10.48
CA GLN A 25 7.83 -13.21 -10.85
C GLN A 25 7.58 -13.17 -12.37
N GLY A 26 8.54 -13.62 -13.19
CA GLY A 26 8.43 -13.58 -14.66
C GLY A 26 8.37 -12.15 -15.23
N ILE A 27 8.89 -11.15 -14.50
CA ILE A 27 8.87 -9.75 -14.92
C ILE A 27 10.06 -9.47 -15.82
N SER A 28 9.80 -8.91 -17.00
CA SER A 28 10.88 -8.50 -17.91
C SER A 28 11.76 -7.40 -17.29
N PRO A 29 13.10 -7.55 -17.24
CA PRO A 29 14.04 -6.57 -16.71
C PRO A 29 14.29 -5.42 -17.69
N SER A 30 13.22 -4.85 -18.24
CA SER A 30 13.30 -3.69 -19.11
C SER A 30 13.83 -2.46 -18.35
N LYS A 31 14.44 -1.52 -19.08
CA LYS A 31 14.93 -0.25 -18.50
C LYS A 31 13.81 0.46 -17.72
N SER A 32 12.59 0.47 -18.26
CA SER A 32 11.42 1.08 -17.61
C SER A 32 11.09 0.38 -16.27
N ASN A 33 11.00 -0.94 -16.25
CA ASN A 33 10.68 -1.67 -15.01
C ASN A 33 11.77 -1.52 -13.96
N LEU A 34 13.05 -1.63 -14.36
CA LEU A 34 14.17 -1.43 -13.44
C LEU A 34 14.17 -0.01 -12.87
N CYS A 35 13.97 1.01 -13.70
CA CYS A 35 13.90 2.39 -13.22
C CYS A 35 12.69 2.67 -12.33
N ALA A 36 11.54 2.01 -12.57
CA ALA A 36 10.37 2.14 -11.72
C ALA A 36 10.65 1.61 -10.31
N VAL A 37 11.23 0.41 -10.22
CA VAL A 37 11.59 -0.23 -8.95
C VAL A 37 12.63 0.60 -8.18
N LEU A 38 13.67 1.07 -8.88
CA LEU A 38 14.68 1.94 -8.28
C LEU A 38 14.09 3.26 -7.77
N ALA A 39 13.19 3.87 -8.52
CA ALA A 39 12.57 5.14 -8.15
C ALA A 39 11.69 5.02 -6.89
N VAL A 40 10.91 3.94 -6.79
CA VAL A 40 10.09 3.65 -5.61
C VAL A 40 10.97 3.33 -4.40
N ALA A 41 11.95 2.43 -4.52
CA ALA A 41 12.85 2.09 -3.42
C ALA A 41 13.65 3.31 -2.92
N GLU A 42 14.07 4.19 -3.82
CA GLU A 42 14.73 5.44 -3.47
C GLU A 42 13.79 6.41 -2.74
N GLN A 43 12.52 6.50 -3.17
CA GLN A 43 11.52 7.37 -2.55
C GLN A 43 11.11 6.89 -1.15
N GLU A 44 10.90 5.58 -0.97
CA GLU A 44 10.41 5.00 0.27
C GLU A 44 11.47 4.92 1.35
N SER A 45 12.71 4.56 0.98
CA SER A 45 13.75 4.27 1.97
C SER A 45 15.13 4.81 1.66
N THR A 46 15.33 5.40 0.48
CA THR A 46 16.68 5.77 0.01
C THR A 46 17.62 4.55 0.01
N PHE A 47 17.11 3.37 -0.39
CA PHE A 47 17.84 2.10 -0.36
C PHE A 47 18.35 1.73 1.05
N ASN A 48 17.43 1.76 2.02
CA ASN A 48 17.68 1.28 3.37
C ASN A 48 16.54 0.35 3.81
N ALA A 49 16.84 -0.92 4.05
CA ALA A 49 15.79 -1.89 4.42
C ALA A 49 15.23 -1.67 5.84
N ASP A 50 16.00 -1.05 6.74
CA ASP A 50 15.59 -0.81 8.13
C ASP A 50 16.10 0.55 8.65
N PRO A 51 15.58 1.66 8.10
CA PRO A 51 16.02 2.99 8.48
C PRO A 51 15.68 3.29 9.93
N GLN A 52 16.59 3.98 10.61
CA GLN A 52 16.37 4.45 11.97
C GLN A 52 15.35 5.59 11.95
N VAL A 53 14.35 5.54 12.82
CA VAL A 53 13.33 6.57 13.00
C VAL A 53 13.61 7.29 14.32
N PRO A 54 13.99 8.58 14.28
CA PRO A 54 14.22 9.37 15.48
C PRO A 54 13.00 9.35 16.41
N ASN A 55 13.24 9.14 17.70
CA ASN A 55 12.20 9.11 18.75
C ASN A 55 11.09 8.05 18.56
N LEU A 56 11.31 7.00 17.76
CA LEU A 56 10.29 5.98 17.47
C LEU A 56 9.67 5.36 18.72
N GLY A 57 10.50 4.99 19.72
CA GLY A 57 10.00 4.41 20.97
C GLY A 57 9.01 5.33 21.71
N ARG A 58 9.27 6.64 21.73
CA ARG A 58 8.36 7.64 22.33
C ARG A 58 7.07 7.76 21.51
N ILE A 59 7.18 7.85 20.19
CA ILE A 59 6.01 7.94 19.28
C ILE A 59 5.11 6.70 19.44
N ALA A 60 5.71 5.51 19.49
CA ALA A 60 4.98 4.26 19.68
C ALA A 60 4.29 4.22 21.05
N ARG A 61 4.96 4.67 22.11
CA ARG A 61 4.36 4.79 23.44
C ARG A 61 3.17 5.74 23.46
N GLU A 62 3.29 6.91 22.83
CA GLU A 62 2.19 7.88 22.74
C GLU A 62 1.00 7.34 21.95
N GLU A 63 1.24 6.56 20.89
CA GLU A 63 0.16 5.92 20.12
C GLU A 63 -0.53 4.81 20.94
N ILE A 64 0.21 4.04 21.75
CA ILE A 64 -0.38 3.08 22.69
C ILE A 64 -1.29 3.81 23.69
N ASP A 65 -0.78 4.85 24.35
CA ASP A 65 -1.54 5.64 25.33
C ASP A 65 -2.80 6.25 24.68
N ARG A 66 -2.68 6.78 23.46
CA ARG A 66 -3.79 7.34 22.68
C ARG A 66 -4.87 6.30 22.36
N ARG A 67 -4.48 5.10 21.94
CA ARG A 67 -5.42 4.00 21.65
C ARG A 67 -6.10 3.50 22.90
N ALA A 68 -5.35 3.32 23.99
CA ALA A 68 -5.89 2.96 25.30
C ALA A 68 -6.94 3.98 25.78
N ALA A 69 -6.63 5.28 25.67
CA ALA A 69 -7.55 6.35 26.02
C ALA A 69 -8.86 6.31 25.20
N ARG A 70 -8.78 6.04 23.88
CA ARG A 70 -9.99 5.87 23.04
C ARG A 70 -10.87 4.70 23.47
N LEU A 71 -10.26 3.68 24.08
CA LEU A 71 -10.95 2.51 24.63
C LEU A 71 -11.28 2.66 26.12
N HIS A 72 -11.09 3.87 26.70
CA HIS A 72 -11.28 4.15 28.13
C HIS A 72 -10.47 3.26 29.08
N VAL A 73 -9.33 2.74 28.62
CA VAL A 73 -8.39 1.98 29.45
C VAL A 73 -7.51 2.95 30.24
N PRO A 74 -7.50 2.89 31.59
CA PRO A 74 -6.67 3.77 32.42
C PRO A 74 -5.18 3.64 32.13
N ARG A 75 -4.46 4.78 32.09
CA ARG A 75 -3.00 4.82 31.84
C ARG A 75 -2.20 3.96 32.81
N LEU A 76 -2.61 3.90 34.08
CA LEU A 76 -1.96 3.07 35.10
C LEU A 76 -1.98 1.58 34.74
N LEU A 77 -3.05 1.08 34.11
CA LEU A 77 -3.10 -0.31 33.65
C LEU A 77 -2.14 -0.57 32.48
N VAL A 78 -2.04 0.40 31.56
CA VAL A 78 -1.06 0.34 30.46
C VAL A 78 0.36 0.33 31.00
N ASP A 79 0.67 1.18 31.98
CA ASP A 79 1.97 1.24 32.63
C ASP A 79 2.30 -0.05 33.39
N GLY A 80 1.33 -0.62 34.11
CA GLY A 80 1.48 -1.91 34.76
C GLY A 80 1.76 -3.04 33.77
N ALA A 81 0.99 -3.11 32.67
CA ALA A 81 1.21 -4.11 31.61
C ALA A 81 2.61 -3.98 30.98
N LEU A 82 3.03 -2.76 30.61
CA LEU A 82 4.34 -2.51 30.00
C LEU A 82 5.51 -2.68 30.98
N SER A 83 5.27 -2.63 32.29
CA SER A 83 6.28 -2.91 33.32
C SER A 83 6.59 -4.41 33.47
N THR A 84 5.83 -5.28 32.80
CA THR A 84 6.05 -6.73 32.84
C THR A 84 7.42 -7.06 32.24
N PRO A 85 8.24 -7.92 32.89
CA PRO A 85 9.50 -8.40 32.34
C PRO A 85 9.30 -9.16 31.03
N SER A 86 10.18 -8.94 30.08
CA SER A 86 10.26 -9.73 28.84
C SER A 86 11.37 -10.78 28.93
N ALA A 87 11.51 -11.63 27.92
CA ALA A 87 12.44 -12.75 27.91
C ALA A 87 13.93 -12.39 28.11
N ASN A 88 14.31 -11.12 27.90
CA ASN A 88 15.68 -10.64 28.09
C ASN A 88 15.93 -9.89 29.41
N GLY A 89 14.99 -9.98 30.37
CA GLY A 89 15.11 -9.37 31.69
C GLY A 89 14.78 -7.87 31.75
N LYS A 90 14.61 -7.18 30.62
CA LYS A 90 14.10 -5.80 30.56
C LYS A 90 12.58 -5.80 30.52
N THR A 91 11.95 -4.74 31.02
CA THR A 91 10.50 -4.55 30.88
C THR A 91 10.12 -4.23 29.43
N TYR A 92 8.88 -4.52 29.03
CA TYR A 92 8.39 -4.13 27.71
C TYR A 92 8.46 -2.61 27.49
N GLN A 93 8.28 -1.79 28.53
CA GLN A 93 8.45 -0.35 28.46
C GLN A 93 9.89 0.05 28.11
N GLN A 94 10.88 -0.52 28.79
CA GLN A 94 12.30 -0.24 28.52
C GLN A 94 12.68 -0.63 27.09
N ARG A 95 12.19 -1.78 26.63
CA ARG A 95 12.42 -2.25 25.25
C ARG A 95 11.73 -1.35 24.23
N LEU A 96 10.48 -0.98 24.46
CA LEU A 96 9.71 -0.07 23.59
C LEU A 96 10.43 1.27 23.42
N LEU A 97 10.89 1.87 24.52
CA LEU A 97 11.63 3.14 24.48
C LEU A 97 13.02 3.02 23.82
N ALA A 98 13.61 1.83 23.82
CA ALA A 98 14.88 1.55 23.16
C ALA A 98 14.76 1.26 21.65
N VAL A 99 13.55 0.99 21.14
CA VAL A 99 13.32 0.76 19.71
C VAL A 99 13.77 1.97 18.88
N ARG A 100 14.45 1.70 17.77
CA ARG A 100 14.91 2.71 16.82
C ARG A 100 14.48 2.46 15.38
N SER A 101 13.93 1.29 15.05
CA SER A 101 13.43 0.99 13.72
C SER A 101 12.07 0.28 13.73
N GLU A 102 11.36 0.32 12.62
CA GLU A 102 10.04 -0.33 12.49
C GLU A 102 10.16 -1.85 12.58
N LYS A 103 11.25 -2.43 12.08
CA LYS A 103 11.53 -3.87 12.24
C LYS A 103 11.63 -4.25 13.71
N GLN A 104 12.37 -3.47 14.50
CA GLN A 104 12.50 -3.69 15.94
C GLN A 104 11.15 -3.52 16.67
N LEU A 105 10.36 -2.52 16.26
CA LEU A 105 9.03 -2.30 16.82
C LEU A 105 8.12 -3.50 16.52
N SER A 106 8.07 -3.92 15.26
CA SER A 106 7.26 -5.05 14.81
C SER A 106 7.64 -6.34 15.54
N ALA A 107 8.94 -6.64 15.67
CA ALA A 107 9.43 -7.80 16.39
C ALA A 107 9.05 -7.77 17.89
N LEU A 108 9.08 -6.58 18.52
CA LEU A 108 8.66 -6.43 19.92
C LEU A 108 7.16 -6.73 20.08
N TYR A 109 6.31 -6.23 19.17
CA TYR A 109 4.87 -6.55 19.19
C TYR A 109 4.61 -8.04 18.95
N ASP A 110 5.30 -8.66 17.99
CA ASP A 110 5.16 -10.09 17.70
C ASP A 110 5.57 -10.97 18.89
N GLU A 111 6.59 -10.55 19.66
CA GLU A 111 6.98 -11.24 20.90
C GLU A 111 5.90 -11.12 21.98
N VAL A 112 5.38 -9.90 22.22
CA VAL A 112 4.30 -9.67 23.19
C VAL A 112 3.08 -10.51 22.84
N ILE A 113 2.66 -10.46 21.58
CA ILE A 113 1.51 -11.22 21.07
C ILE A 113 1.78 -12.72 21.14
N GLY A 114 3.01 -13.16 20.82
CA GLY A 114 3.40 -14.56 20.85
C GLY A 114 3.53 -15.16 22.25
N GLY A 115 3.80 -14.34 23.27
CA GLY A 115 3.87 -14.76 24.66
C GLY A 115 2.51 -15.00 25.33
N LEU A 116 1.41 -14.57 24.70
CA LEU A 116 0.05 -14.79 25.20
C LEU A 116 -0.51 -16.12 24.68
N PRO A 117 -1.20 -16.92 25.51
CA PRO A 117 -1.93 -18.10 25.04
C PRO A 117 -2.89 -17.73 23.91
N LEU A 118 -2.80 -18.44 22.78
CA LEU A 118 -3.55 -18.15 21.55
C LEU A 118 -3.32 -16.74 20.96
N GLY A 119 -2.33 -15.99 21.46
CA GLY A 119 -2.14 -14.59 21.11
C GLY A 119 -1.85 -14.36 19.63
N ARG A 120 -1.05 -15.22 18.98
CA ARG A 120 -0.83 -15.10 17.52
C ARG A 120 -2.12 -15.25 16.72
N SER A 121 -2.99 -16.18 17.10
CA SER A 121 -4.26 -16.45 16.40
C SER A 121 -5.32 -15.39 16.69
N LEU A 122 -5.37 -14.86 17.91
CA LEU A 122 -6.42 -13.92 18.34
C LEU A 122 -6.01 -12.45 18.20
N LEU A 123 -4.71 -12.16 18.31
CA LEU A 123 -4.17 -10.80 18.45
C LEU A 123 -3.08 -10.48 17.42
N GLY A 124 -2.72 -11.42 16.51
CA GLY A 124 -1.71 -11.18 15.46
C GLY A 124 -2.02 -9.96 14.59
N GLY A 125 -3.32 -9.70 14.36
CA GLY A 125 -3.81 -8.51 13.70
C GLY A 125 -3.80 -7.23 14.54
N LEU A 126 -3.09 -7.17 15.68
CA LEU A 126 -2.97 -5.95 16.50
C LEU A 126 -1.60 -5.29 16.42
N ASN A 127 -0.62 -5.90 15.75
CA ASN A 127 0.67 -5.27 15.49
C ASN A 127 0.44 -3.96 14.69
N PRO A 128 0.82 -2.78 15.21
CA PRO A 128 0.54 -1.50 14.56
C PRO A 128 1.47 -1.25 13.36
N VAL A 129 2.59 -1.98 13.25
CA VAL A 129 3.47 -1.89 12.10
C VAL A 129 2.89 -2.76 10.98
N ARG A 130 2.39 -2.09 9.95
CA ARG A 130 1.70 -2.74 8.82
C ARG A 130 2.47 -2.72 7.53
N THR A 131 3.43 -1.81 7.39
CA THR A 131 4.30 -1.71 6.22
C THR A 131 5.75 -1.86 6.66
N GLY A 132 6.60 -2.31 5.75
CA GLY A 132 8.02 -2.49 6.08
C GLY A 132 8.93 -2.68 4.88
N GLY A 133 10.22 -2.73 5.17
CA GLY A 133 11.26 -2.96 4.19
C GLY A 133 11.54 -1.76 3.29
N PRO A 134 12.40 -1.95 2.28
CA PRO A 134 12.93 -0.87 1.46
C PRO A 134 11.92 -0.23 0.50
N MET A 135 10.79 -0.89 0.24
CA MET A 135 9.69 -0.37 -0.56
C MET A 135 8.40 -0.15 0.27
N GLN A 136 8.47 -0.24 1.61
CA GLN A 136 7.33 0.04 2.51
C GLN A 136 6.03 -0.70 2.14
N VAL A 137 6.16 -1.96 1.74
CA VAL A 137 5.01 -2.80 1.33
C VAL A 137 4.22 -3.28 2.54
N SER A 138 2.90 -3.40 2.38
CA SER A 138 2.02 -3.94 3.42
C SER A 138 2.32 -5.41 3.72
N VAL A 139 2.33 -5.76 5.01
CA VAL A 139 2.48 -7.14 5.48
C VAL A 139 1.30 -7.99 5.03
N ASP A 140 0.08 -7.46 5.13
CA ASP A 140 -1.13 -8.20 4.72
C ASP A 140 -1.09 -8.49 3.21
N PHE A 141 -0.58 -7.54 2.41
CA PHE A 141 -0.36 -7.75 0.97
C PHE A 141 0.70 -8.82 0.73
N ALA A 142 1.83 -8.77 1.44
CA ALA A 142 2.90 -9.76 1.29
C ALA A 142 2.45 -11.17 1.67
N GLU A 143 1.67 -11.32 2.75
CA GLU A 143 1.11 -12.60 3.18
C GLU A 143 0.17 -13.18 2.12
N GLN A 144 -0.68 -12.36 1.49
CA GLN A 144 -1.56 -12.78 0.40
C GLN A 144 -0.80 -13.15 -0.89
N HIS A 145 0.40 -12.59 -1.08
CA HIS A 145 1.23 -12.78 -2.28
C HIS A 145 2.50 -13.61 -2.01
N ALA A 146 2.54 -14.37 -0.90
CA ALA A 146 3.69 -15.18 -0.50
C ALA A 146 3.91 -16.42 -1.37
N LYS A 147 2.89 -16.86 -2.11
CA LYS A 147 2.99 -18.03 -3.00
C LYS A 147 4.05 -17.76 -4.08
N GLY A 148 5.03 -18.65 -4.17
CA GLY A 148 6.13 -18.53 -5.13
C GLY A 148 7.30 -17.65 -4.65
N TYR A 149 7.31 -17.22 -3.38
CA TYR A 149 8.47 -16.55 -2.81
C TYR A 149 9.72 -17.46 -2.91
N PRO A 150 10.83 -16.99 -3.51
CA PRO A 150 11.91 -17.88 -3.96
C PRO A 150 12.95 -18.19 -2.88
N TYR A 151 12.82 -17.64 -1.68
CA TYR A 151 13.81 -17.81 -0.62
C TYR A 151 13.27 -18.68 0.50
N ASP A 152 14.11 -19.61 0.96
CA ASP A 152 13.89 -20.25 2.26
C ASP A 152 14.05 -19.20 3.37
N HIS A 153 13.10 -19.23 4.31
CA HIS A 153 13.12 -18.34 5.46
C HIS A 153 12.69 -19.08 6.74
N PRO A 154 13.43 -18.93 7.85
CA PRO A 154 13.06 -19.57 9.12
C PRO A 154 11.90 -18.85 9.84
N GLY A 155 11.56 -17.64 9.41
CA GLY A 155 10.59 -16.74 10.04
C GLY A 155 9.24 -16.67 9.36
N SER A 156 8.41 -15.71 9.75
CA SER A 156 7.15 -15.40 9.07
C SER A 156 7.34 -14.45 7.88
N ILE A 157 6.35 -14.40 6.98
CA ILE A 157 6.36 -13.44 5.86
C ILE A 157 6.44 -12.00 6.38
N ARG A 158 5.74 -11.68 7.48
CA ARG A 158 5.90 -10.41 8.20
C ARG A 158 7.37 -10.08 8.47
N GLN A 159 8.17 -11.03 8.96
CA GLN A 159 9.58 -10.81 9.23
C GLN A 159 10.40 -10.64 7.95
N GLU A 160 10.08 -11.42 6.91
CA GLU A 160 10.73 -11.31 5.60
C GLU A 160 10.47 -9.96 4.92
N VAL A 161 9.30 -9.34 5.10
CA VAL A 161 9.00 -7.99 4.59
C VAL A 161 10.02 -6.95 5.08
N PHE A 162 10.54 -7.09 6.31
CA PHE A 162 11.58 -6.20 6.85
C PHE A 162 13.01 -6.59 6.47
N SER A 163 13.20 -7.63 5.65
CA SER A 163 14.49 -7.91 5.01
C SER A 163 14.61 -7.11 3.71
N ARG A 164 15.84 -6.92 3.20
CA ARG A 164 16.06 -6.29 1.90
C ARG A 164 15.40 -7.12 0.79
N ARG A 165 15.75 -8.41 0.70
CA ARG A 165 15.24 -9.33 -0.32
C ARG A 165 13.72 -9.46 -0.30
N GLY A 166 13.11 -9.62 0.88
CA GLY A 166 11.67 -9.82 1.00
C GLY A 166 10.90 -8.54 0.71
N GLY A 167 11.30 -7.40 1.29
CA GLY A 167 10.65 -6.14 0.98
C GLY A 167 10.86 -5.66 -0.46
N MET A 168 11.99 -6.02 -1.11
CA MET A 168 12.14 -5.82 -2.56
C MET A 168 11.22 -6.75 -3.35
N TYR A 169 11.17 -8.05 -3.03
CA TYR A 169 10.32 -9.02 -3.74
C TYR A 169 8.85 -8.59 -3.70
N PHE A 170 8.29 -8.38 -2.50
CA PHE A 170 6.89 -8.01 -2.33
C PHE A 170 6.60 -6.58 -2.82
N GLY A 171 7.55 -5.65 -2.68
CA GLY A 171 7.43 -4.31 -3.26
C GLY A 171 7.40 -4.33 -4.79
N ILE A 172 8.23 -5.16 -5.42
CA ILE A 172 8.23 -5.34 -6.88
C ILE A 172 6.91 -5.99 -7.33
N THR A 173 6.39 -6.97 -6.60
CA THR A 173 5.06 -7.53 -6.85
C THR A 173 3.99 -6.46 -6.74
N HIS A 174 4.01 -5.64 -5.70
CA HIS A 174 3.03 -4.56 -5.52
C HIS A 174 3.11 -3.50 -6.62
N LEU A 175 4.30 -3.21 -7.15
CA LEU A 175 4.47 -2.20 -8.21
C LEU A 175 4.13 -2.73 -9.62
N LEU A 176 4.56 -3.95 -9.94
CA LEU A 176 4.61 -4.48 -11.30
C LEU A 176 3.83 -5.79 -11.48
N GLY A 177 3.42 -6.44 -10.40
CA GLY A 177 2.79 -7.78 -10.40
C GLY A 177 1.32 -7.81 -10.78
N TYR A 178 0.77 -6.69 -11.28
CA TYR A 178 -0.60 -6.61 -11.77
C TYR A 178 -0.63 -6.00 -13.19
N PRO A 179 -1.46 -6.54 -14.11
CA PRO A 179 -1.56 -6.02 -15.46
C PRO A 179 -2.27 -4.68 -15.48
N THR A 180 -1.87 -3.77 -16.38
CA THR A 180 -2.57 -2.48 -16.56
C THR A 180 -2.45 -2.01 -18.00
N HIS A 181 -3.39 -1.15 -18.42
CA HIS A 181 -3.33 -0.42 -19.69
C HIS A 181 -2.78 1.02 -19.53
N TYR A 182 -2.02 1.29 -18.47
CA TYR A 182 -1.51 2.63 -18.22
C TYR A 182 -0.45 3.06 -19.24
N GLN A 183 -0.69 4.21 -19.87
CA GLN A 183 0.27 4.82 -20.80
C GLN A 183 1.50 5.40 -20.10
N ARG A 184 1.40 5.70 -18.79
CA ARG A 184 2.47 6.31 -18.00
C ARG A 184 2.68 5.55 -16.70
N GLN A 185 3.95 5.31 -16.35
CA GLN A 185 4.33 4.70 -15.06
C GLN A 185 3.86 5.52 -13.85
N LEU A 186 3.63 6.83 -14.04
CA LEU A 186 3.06 7.73 -13.03
C LEU A 186 1.84 7.13 -12.32
N TYR A 187 0.95 6.46 -13.05
CA TYR A 187 -0.26 5.86 -12.47
C TYR A 187 0.05 4.59 -11.65
N ARG A 188 1.06 3.80 -12.03
CA ARG A 188 1.56 2.72 -11.17
C ARG A 188 2.18 3.25 -9.88
N PHE A 189 2.85 4.40 -9.93
CA PHE A 189 3.38 5.02 -8.71
C PHE A 189 2.27 5.53 -7.78
N ALA A 190 1.17 6.02 -8.36
CA ALA A 190 0.00 6.40 -7.58
C ALA A 190 -0.67 5.17 -6.97
N ASP A 191 -0.88 4.11 -7.76
CA ASP A 191 -1.44 2.84 -7.31
C ASP A 191 -0.55 2.14 -6.27
N PHE A 192 0.78 2.27 -6.36
CA PHE A 192 1.69 1.74 -5.35
C PHE A 192 1.35 2.30 -3.96
N ASN A 193 1.00 3.58 -3.89
CA ASN A 193 0.64 4.27 -2.66
C ASN A 193 -0.83 4.12 -2.27
N ALA A 194 -1.75 4.06 -3.24
CA ALA A 194 -3.19 4.08 -3.01
C ALA A 194 -3.88 2.70 -3.11
N GLY A 195 -3.18 1.68 -3.59
CA GLY A 195 -3.74 0.36 -3.90
C GLY A 195 -3.83 0.09 -5.41
N TRP A 196 -3.82 -1.19 -5.77
CA TRP A 196 -3.90 -1.60 -7.17
C TRP A 196 -5.12 -1.02 -7.86
N TYR A 197 -4.90 -0.48 -9.06
CA TYR A 197 -5.90 0.14 -9.91
C TYR A 197 -6.57 1.41 -9.37
N ALA A 198 -6.09 2.00 -8.28
CA ALA A 198 -6.66 3.23 -7.72
C ALA A 198 -6.77 4.35 -8.76
N SER A 199 -5.77 4.51 -9.64
CA SER A 199 -5.79 5.54 -10.70
C SER A 199 -6.87 5.31 -11.76
N ARG A 200 -7.07 4.04 -12.15
CA ARG A 200 -8.12 3.59 -13.08
C ARG A 200 -9.51 3.75 -12.47
N ASN A 201 -9.65 3.42 -11.19
CA ASN A 201 -10.89 3.55 -10.44
C ASN A 201 -11.24 5.02 -10.21
N ALA A 202 -10.27 5.87 -9.89
CA ALA A 202 -10.46 7.31 -9.77
C ALA A 202 -10.93 7.94 -11.10
N ALA A 203 -10.43 7.44 -12.23
CA ALA A 203 -10.90 7.88 -13.55
C ALA A 203 -12.35 7.44 -13.81
N PHE A 204 -12.71 6.23 -13.40
CA PHE A 204 -14.09 5.75 -13.45
C PHE A 204 -15.01 6.58 -12.55
N GLN A 205 -14.60 6.91 -11.32
CA GLN A 205 -15.36 7.82 -10.43
C GLN A 205 -15.55 9.20 -11.07
N ALA A 206 -14.54 9.75 -11.75
CA ALA A 206 -14.66 11.03 -12.45
C ALA A 206 -15.67 10.96 -13.60
N ALA A 207 -15.62 9.88 -14.40
CA ALA A 207 -16.60 9.63 -15.46
C ALA A 207 -18.02 9.45 -14.89
N LEU A 208 -18.16 8.66 -13.82
CA LEU A 208 -19.42 8.41 -13.14
C LEU A 208 -20.01 9.69 -12.55
N SER A 209 -19.18 10.53 -11.93
CA SER A 209 -19.60 11.84 -11.39
C SER A 209 -20.18 12.72 -12.49
N ARG A 210 -19.51 12.80 -13.65
CA ARG A 210 -20.01 13.53 -14.83
C ARG A 210 -21.30 12.93 -15.40
N ALA A 211 -21.36 11.60 -15.52
CA ALA A 211 -22.52 10.91 -16.08
C ALA A 211 -23.76 11.07 -15.20
N SER A 212 -23.60 10.97 -13.88
CA SER A 212 -24.71 11.02 -12.90
C SER A 212 -25.03 12.43 -12.39
N GLY A 213 -24.10 13.38 -12.47
CA GLY A 213 -24.21 14.70 -11.83
C GLY A 213 -23.97 14.67 -10.31
N VAL A 214 -23.57 13.53 -9.74
CA VAL A 214 -23.25 13.40 -8.31
C VAL A 214 -21.76 13.68 -8.11
N PRO A 215 -21.36 14.63 -7.26
CA PRO A 215 -19.95 14.81 -6.88
C PRO A 215 -19.41 13.56 -6.18
N LEU A 216 -18.28 13.02 -6.65
CA LEU A 216 -17.60 11.88 -6.04
C LEU A 216 -16.19 12.27 -5.62
N ALA A 217 -15.72 11.70 -4.51
CA ALA A 217 -14.30 11.65 -4.21
C ALA A 217 -13.61 10.80 -5.28
N LEU A 218 -12.45 11.25 -5.76
CA LEU A 218 -11.65 10.54 -6.75
C LEU A 218 -10.55 9.76 -6.04
N ASP A 219 -10.92 8.98 -5.03
CA ASP A 219 -9.99 8.23 -4.18
C ASP A 219 -9.60 6.86 -4.79
N GLY A 220 -10.37 6.35 -5.75
CA GLY A 220 -10.14 5.04 -6.36
C GLY A 220 -10.80 3.87 -5.63
N ASP A 221 -11.50 4.12 -4.52
CA ASP A 221 -12.27 3.10 -3.81
C ASP A 221 -13.70 3.06 -4.39
N LEU A 222 -14.03 1.98 -5.10
CA LEU A 222 -15.37 1.80 -5.64
C LEU A 222 -16.29 1.20 -4.58
N ILE A 223 -15.78 0.23 -3.81
CA ILE A 223 -16.47 -0.43 -2.71
C ILE A 223 -15.57 -0.41 -1.46
N ALA A 224 -16.10 0.03 -0.32
CA ALA A 224 -15.35 -0.07 0.92
C ALA A 224 -15.18 -1.55 1.35
N PRO A 225 -13.99 -1.97 1.81
CA PRO A 225 -13.75 -3.36 2.22
C PRO A 225 -14.80 -3.87 3.23
N GLY A 226 -15.42 -5.00 2.94
CA GLY A 226 -16.45 -5.62 3.80
C GLY A 226 -17.79 -4.85 3.86
N ALA A 227 -17.97 -3.78 3.08
CA ALA A 227 -19.20 -3.01 3.12
C ALA A 227 -20.38 -3.77 2.51
N ILE A 228 -21.40 -4.00 3.33
CA ILE A 228 -22.68 -4.59 2.89
C ILE A 228 -23.57 -3.51 2.25
N MET A 229 -23.53 -2.29 2.79
CA MET A 229 -24.36 -1.18 2.32
C MET A 229 -23.69 -0.39 1.18
N PRO A 230 -24.47 0.15 0.22
CA PRO A 230 -23.93 0.92 -0.89
C PRO A 230 -23.24 2.22 -0.44
N GLY A 231 -21.98 2.38 -0.83
CA GLY A 231 -21.25 3.65 -0.70
C GLY A 231 -21.70 4.71 -1.71
N THR A 232 -21.09 5.89 -1.65
CA THR A 232 -21.43 7.04 -2.53
C THR A 232 -21.21 6.72 -4.02
N THR A 233 -20.10 6.07 -4.36
CA THR A 233 -19.81 5.60 -5.72
C THR A 233 -20.91 4.66 -6.23
N GLU A 234 -21.27 3.65 -5.44
CA GLU A 234 -22.31 2.70 -5.81
C GLU A 234 -23.69 3.37 -5.95
N GLN A 235 -24.05 4.26 -5.05
CA GLN A 235 -25.31 5.01 -5.14
C GLN A 235 -25.37 5.86 -6.42
N ALA A 236 -24.27 6.51 -6.80
CA ALA A 236 -24.20 7.26 -8.06
C ALA A 236 -24.36 6.35 -9.29
N ALA A 237 -23.76 5.15 -9.28
CA ALA A 237 -23.94 4.16 -10.33
C ALA A 237 -25.40 3.66 -10.41
N ARG A 238 -26.03 3.37 -9.26
CA ARG A 238 -27.43 2.94 -9.18
C ARG A 238 -28.41 3.98 -9.74
N LYS A 239 -28.14 5.28 -9.57
CA LYS A 239 -28.94 6.35 -10.22
C LYS A 239 -28.94 6.26 -11.74
N LEU A 240 -27.88 5.71 -12.34
CA LEU A 240 -27.80 5.50 -13.79
C LEU A 240 -28.39 4.15 -14.23
N GLY A 241 -28.78 3.26 -13.31
CA GLY A 241 -29.14 1.86 -13.59
C GLY A 241 -30.16 1.70 -14.72
N ALA A 242 -31.26 2.47 -14.71
CA ALA A 242 -32.27 2.43 -15.77
C ALA A 242 -31.70 2.84 -17.14
N LYS A 243 -30.88 3.90 -17.19
CA LYS A 243 -30.22 4.37 -18.42
C LYS A 243 -29.16 3.40 -18.94
N LEU A 244 -28.52 2.67 -18.02
CA LEU A 244 -27.50 1.67 -18.34
C LEU A 244 -28.11 0.31 -18.69
N GLY A 245 -29.40 0.08 -18.40
CA GLY A 245 -30.04 -1.23 -18.49
C GLY A 245 -29.49 -2.23 -17.46
N LEU A 246 -29.06 -1.75 -16.29
CA LEU A 246 -28.44 -2.57 -15.23
C LEU A 246 -29.24 -2.50 -13.93
N ARG A 247 -29.52 -3.66 -13.34
CA ARG A 247 -30.12 -3.76 -12.00
C ARG A 247 -29.07 -3.55 -10.92
N ASN A 248 -29.50 -3.14 -9.72
CA ASN A 248 -28.60 -2.89 -8.58
C ASN A 248 -27.63 -4.04 -8.26
N PRO A 249 -28.03 -5.34 -8.26
CA PRO A 249 -27.09 -6.43 -8.03
C PRO A 249 -26.03 -6.57 -9.13
N GLN A 250 -26.37 -6.27 -10.39
CA GLN A 250 -25.41 -6.30 -11.49
C GLN A 250 -24.39 -5.16 -11.39
N ILE A 251 -24.84 -3.97 -10.95
CA ILE A 251 -23.97 -2.83 -10.68
C ILE A 251 -22.99 -3.19 -9.56
N ARG A 252 -23.50 -3.72 -8.44
CA ARG A 252 -22.67 -4.13 -7.30
C ARG A 252 -21.61 -5.14 -7.71
N ALA A 253 -22.02 -6.24 -8.36
CA ALA A 253 -21.10 -7.30 -8.78
C ALA A 253 -20.02 -6.82 -9.77
N GLN A 254 -20.30 -5.77 -10.55
CA GLN A 254 -19.31 -5.18 -11.45
C GLN A 254 -18.37 -4.21 -10.72
N LEU A 255 -18.87 -3.41 -9.75
CA LEU A 255 -18.02 -2.56 -8.91
C LEU A 255 -17.08 -3.37 -8.01
N GLU A 256 -17.50 -4.54 -7.54
CA GLU A 256 -16.66 -5.46 -6.74
C GLU A 256 -15.44 -5.98 -7.50
N LYS A 257 -15.36 -5.79 -8.83
CA LYS A 257 -14.17 -6.05 -9.64
C LYS A 257 -13.12 -4.94 -9.56
N GLU A 258 -13.23 -4.00 -8.63
CA GLU A 258 -12.35 -2.81 -8.53
C GLU A 258 -10.84 -3.12 -8.50
N ASN A 259 -10.48 -4.30 -7.99
CA ASN A 259 -9.10 -4.78 -7.88
C ASN A 259 -8.69 -5.73 -9.03
N ASP A 260 -9.51 -5.85 -10.07
CA ASP A 260 -9.28 -6.72 -11.24
C ASP A 260 -9.20 -5.86 -12.52
N LEU A 261 -8.39 -6.30 -13.49
CA LEU A 261 -8.35 -5.69 -14.81
C LEU A 261 -9.71 -5.82 -15.52
N ALA A 262 -10.43 -6.92 -15.27
CA ALA A 262 -11.72 -7.25 -15.85
C ALA A 262 -12.83 -6.22 -15.55
N LEU A 263 -12.64 -5.30 -14.59
CA LEU A 263 -13.54 -4.17 -14.41
C LEU A 263 -13.73 -3.38 -15.73
N GLU A 264 -12.65 -3.18 -16.49
CA GLU A 264 -12.65 -2.40 -17.72
C GLU A 264 -13.54 -3.00 -18.82
N GLU A 265 -13.77 -4.30 -18.76
CA GLU A 265 -14.59 -5.05 -19.69
C GLU A 265 -16.06 -5.09 -19.28
N THR A 266 -16.39 -4.66 -18.06
CA THR A 266 -17.78 -4.68 -17.57
C THR A 266 -18.67 -3.72 -18.37
N GLU A 267 -19.96 -4.06 -18.44
CA GLU A 267 -20.94 -3.16 -19.08
C GLU A 267 -21.04 -1.83 -18.34
N LEU A 268 -20.98 -1.83 -17.01
CA LEU A 268 -21.01 -0.65 -16.16
C LEU A 268 -19.86 0.29 -16.53
N TYR A 269 -18.62 -0.22 -16.57
CA TYR A 269 -17.46 0.58 -16.91
C TYR A 269 -17.60 1.21 -18.30
N ARG A 270 -17.86 0.38 -19.32
CA ARG A 270 -17.95 0.83 -20.72
C ARG A 270 -19.09 1.84 -20.92
N LYS A 271 -20.29 1.56 -20.40
CA LYS A 271 -21.46 2.42 -20.58
C LYS A 271 -21.35 3.72 -19.78
N VAL A 272 -20.78 3.71 -18.57
CA VAL A 272 -20.54 4.95 -17.79
C VAL A 272 -19.61 5.88 -18.55
N PHE A 273 -18.50 5.37 -19.08
CA PHE A 273 -17.59 6.18 -19.88
C PHE A 273 -18.25 6.70 -21.16
N ALA A 274 -18.99 5.86 -21.89
CA ALA A 274 -19.71 6.30 -23.08
C ALA A 274 -20.69 7.45 -22.77
N LEU A 275 -21.45 7.36 -21.67
CA LEU A 275 -22.34 8.43 -21.23
C LEU A 275 -21.59 9.70 -20.83
N ALA A 276 -20.48 9.56 -20.12
CA ALA A 276 -19.68 10.68 -19.66
C ALA A 276 -18.96 11.41 -20.81
N GLU A 277 -18.45 10.66 -21.79
CA GLU A 277 -17.80 11.15 -23.01
C GLU A 277 -18.79 11.85 -23.93
N ALA A 278 -20.01 11.30 -24.10
CA ALA A 278 -21.08 11.96 -24.84
C ALA A 278 -21.45 13.32 -24.24
N LYS A 279 -21.47 13.43 -22.90
CA LYS A 279 -21.66 14.73 -22.21
C LYS A 279 -20.45 15.66 -22.32
N ALA A 280 -19.23 15.11 -22.41
CA ALA A 280 -18.00 15.89 -22.48
C ALA A 280 -17.67 16.37 -23.90
N GLY A 281 -18.25 15.74 -24.93
CA GLY A 281 -17.91 15.96 -26.33
C GLY A 281 -16.51 15.48 -26.71
N LYS A 282 -15.86 14.68 -25.87
CA LYS A 282 -14.50 14.17 -26.09
C LYS A 282 -14.22 12.91 -25.27
N PRO A 283 -13.24 12.07 -25.67
CA PRO A 283 -12.75 10.97 -24.87
C PRO A 283 -12.27 11.44 -23.49
N LEU A 284 -12.53 10.63 -22.47
CA LEU A 284 -12.09 10.86 -21.09
C LEU A 284 -10.86 10.01 -20.77
N PRO A 285 -9.97 10.49 -19.88
CA PRO A 285 -8.82 9.72 -19.44
C PRO A 285 -9.28 8.44 -18.74
N ARG A 286 -8.54 7.35 -18.95
CA ARG A 286 -8.78 6.05 -18.28
C ARG A 286 -7.97 5.84 -17.01
N ALA A 287 -7.10 6.78 -16.68
CA ALA A 287 -6.38 6.86 -15.41
C ALA A 287 -6.20 8.32 -15.02
N VAL A 288 -6.42 8.64 -13.75
CA VAL A 288 -6.14 9.96 -13.15
C VAL A 288 -5.46 9.75 -11.81
N LEU A 289 -4.71 10.74 -11.32
CA LEU A 289 -4.10 10.64 -9.99
C LEU A 289 -5.20 10.69 -8.91
N PRO A 290 -5.25 9.72 -7.98
CA PRO A 290 -6.21 9.73 -6.89
C PRO A 290 -6.04 10.95 -5.97
N GLY A 291 -7.16 11.50 -5.52
CA GLY A 291 -7.26 12.65 -4.63
C GLY A 291 -7.15 12.29 -3.15
N ILE A 292 -6.26 11.37 -2.78
CA ILE A 292 -6.10 10.90 -1.39
C ILE A 292 -5.09 11.78 -0.63
N GLU A 293 -5.48 12.25 0.56
CA GLU A 293 -4.57 12.83 1.54
C GLU A 293 -3.85 11.72 2.32
N LEU A 294 -2.52 11.78 2.39
CA LEU A 294 -1.70 10.83 3.13
C LEU A 294 -1.72 11.17 4.63
N LYS A 295 -2.03 10.16 5.45
CA LYS A 295 -2.10 10.29 6.92
C LYS A 295 -1.13 9.31 7.56
N SER A 296 -0.29 9.81 8.46
CA SER A 296 0.57 9.00 9.32
C SER A 296 0.95 9.81 10.57
N PRO A 297 1.17 9.16 11.74
CA PRO A 297 1.69 9.85 12.93
C PRO A 297 3.01 10.60 12.69
N LYS A 298 3.73 10.24 11.62
CA LYS A 298 5.02 10.85 11.23
C LYS A 298 4.86 12.04 10.27
N ILE A 299 3.68 12.24 9.68
CA ILE A 299 3.44 13.26 8.65
C ILE A 299 2.88 14.52 9.30
N THR A 300 3.64 15.61 9.24
CA THR A 300 3.27 16.93 9.80
C THR A 300 2.73 17.90 8.76
N ARG A 301 2.81 17.57 7.47
CA ARG A 301 2.34 18.39 6.33
C ARG A 301 1.32 17.63 5.48
N LYS A 302 0.40 18.33 4.84
CA LYS A 302 -0.55 17.71 3.90
C LYS A 302 0.20 17.15 2.68
N LEU A 303 0.33 15.83 2.61
CA LEU A 303 0.87 15.11 1.46
C LEU A 303 -0.27 14.38 0.75
N THR A 304 -0.14 14.14 -0.55
CA THR A 304 -1.15 13.45 -1.35
C THR A 304 -0.53 12.32 -2.17
N THR A 305 -1.35 11.38 -2.63
CA THR A 305 -0.92 10.35 -3.60
C THR A 305 -0.33 10.98 -4.87
N ALA A 306 -0.91 12.09 -5.34
CA ALA A 306 -0.35 12.84 -6.47
C ALA A 306 1.06 13.38 -6.19
N TRP A 307 1.32 13.90 -4.97
CA TRP A 307 2.66 14.31 -4.56
C TRP A 307 3.64 13.14 -4.57
N PHE A 308 3.24 12.00 -3.99
CA PHE A 308 4.07 10.80 -3.96
C PHE A 308 4.42 10.34 -5.38
N ALA A 309 3.40 10.14 -6.22
CA ALA A 309 3.56 9.68 -7.59
C ALA A 309 4.46 10.62 -8.42
N GLY A 310 4.31 11.94 -8.26
CA GLY A 310 5.16 12.93 -8.91
C GLY A 310 6.63 12.84 -8.47
N ARG A 311 6.90 12.67 -7.18
CA ARG A 311 8.28 12.51 -6.66
C ARG A 311 8.94 11.22 -7.14
N VAL A 312 8.18 10.13 -7.25
CA VAL A 312 8.67 8.90 -7.84
C VAL A 312 8.91 9.08 -9.34
N ASP A 313 8.00 9.72 -10.08
CA ASP A 313 8.17 9.99 -11.51
C ASP A 313 9.44 10.82 -11.78
N GLU A 314 9.72 11.85 -10.99
CA GLU A 314 10.98 12.59 -11.11
C GLU A 314 12.23 11.70 -10.97
N ARG A 315 12.23 10.77 -10.01
CA ARG A 315 13.33 9.79 -9.82
C ARG A 315 13.40 8.81 -10.99
N TYR A 316 12.25 8.33 -11.44
CA TYR A 316 12.11 7.44 -12.58
C TYR A 316 12.66 8.10 -13.86
N GLN A 317 12.27 9.33 -14.18
CA GLN A 317 12.77 10.06 -15.34
C GLN A 317 14.29 10.30 -15.27
N ARG A 318 14.84 10.58 -14.07
CA ARG A 318 16.30 10.68 -13.90
C ARG A 318 17.00 9.34 -14.17
N CYS A 319 16.42 8.22 -13.72
CA CYS A 319 16.94 6.90 -14.03
C CYS A 319 16.87 6.59 -15.53
N MET A 320 15.74 6.92 -16.19
CA MET A 320 15.54 6.68 -17.62
C MET A 320 16.54 7.42 -18.52
N LYS A 321 17.11 8.53 -18.04
CA LYS A 321 18.13 9.34 -18.73
C LYS A 321 19.56 8.81 -18.60
N ARG A 322 19.82 7.85 -17.71
CA ARG A 322 21.14 7.19 -17.56
C ARG A 322 21.31 6.06 -18.57
#